data_AF-A0A258Q551-F1
#
_entry.id   AF-A0A258Q551-F1
#
_cell.length_a   1.000
_cell.length_b   1.000
_cell.length_c   1.000
_cell.angle_alpha   90.00
_cell.angle_beta   90.00
_cell.angle_gamma   90.00
#
_symmetry.space_group_name_H-M   'P 1'
#
loop_
_entity.id
_entity.type
_entity.pdbx_description
1 polymer ?
#
loop_
_entity_poly.entity_id
_entity_poly.type
_entity_poly.pdbx_seq_one_letter_code
_entity_poly.pdbx_strand_id
1 'polypeptide(L)'
;VYAKYVQMDIEQVAADPKAREMGQRLFLNSCAQCDGSDAGGAKGFPNLTDGDWLYGGSPENIKTTLINGRAGVMPPFPQLDSKQIVDVANYVRSLSGLPADDLKAARGAEVFKANCVACHGADGKGNIVLGAPNLTDKTWLYGGSEAAIVETLTKGRMAMMPSQDKVLSPEKIHLLTAYVWGLSNNKTAAAK
;
A
#
# COMPACT_ATOMS: atom_id res chain seq x y z
N VAL A 1 -5.79 -17.05 -26.28
CA VAL A 1 -4.49 -16.37 -26.03
C VAL A 1 -4.04 -16.54 -24.58
N TYR A 2 -4.90 -16.32 -23.57
CA TYR A 2 -4.49 -16.38 -22.15
C TYR A 2 -4.38 -17.79 -21.55
N ALA A 3 -5.04 -18.80 -22.13
CA ALA A 3 -5.16 -20.14 -21.55
C ALA A 3 -3.83 -20.82 -21.17
N LYS A 4 -2.73 -20.56 -21.90
CA LYS A 4 -1.42 -21.14 -21.57
C LYS A 4 -0.84 -20.60 -20.26
N TYR A 5 -1.14 -19.36 -19.88
CA TYR A 5 -0.58 -18.73 -18.68
C TYR A 5 -1.30 -19.11 -17.40
N VAL A 6 -2.56 -19.56 -17.50
CA VAL A 6 -3.37 -19.96 -16.34
C VAL A 6 -2.79 -21.19 -15.66
N GLN A 7 -2.09 -22.04 -16.42
CA GLN A 7 -1.43 -23.25 -15.91
C GLN A 7 -0.01 -22.99 -15.39
N MET A 8 0.52 -21.79 -15.60
CA MET A 8 1.84 -21.38 -15.14
C MET A 8 1.71 -20.70 -13.77
N ASP A 9 2.71 -20.89 -12.93
CA ASP A 9 2.84 -20.13 -11.69
C ASP A 9 3.12 -18.64 -12.01
N ILE A 10 2.85 -17.77 -11.03
CA ILE A 10 2.86 -16.32 -11.26
C ILE A 10 4.26 -15.83 -11.64
N GLU A 11 5.28 -16.43 -11.06
CA GLU A 11 6.68 -16.15 -11.28
C GLU A 11 7.10 -16.45 -12.73
N GLN A 12 6.69 -17.60 -13.28
CA GLN A 12 6.95 -17.92 -14.69
C GLN A 12 6.20 -16.98 -15.63
N VAL A 13 4.95 -16.64 -15.31
CA VAL A 13 4.19 -15.67 -16.13
C VAL A 13 4.85 -14.29 -16.09
N ALA A 14 5.32 -13.86 -14.92
CA ALA A 14 6.00 -12.57 -14.77
C ALA A 14 7.34 -12.52 -15.53
N ALA A 15 8.01 -13.67 -15.72
CA ALA A 15 9.25 -13.76 -16.49
C ALA A 15 9.02 -13.78 -18.03
N ASP A 16 7.87 -14.26 -18.51
CA ASP A 16 7.56 -14.34 -19.96
C ASP A 16 7.39 -12.92 -20.57
N PRO A 17 8.20 -12.53 -21.58
CA PRO A 17 8.11 -11.20 -22.20
C PRO A 17 6.75 -10.89 -22.84
N LYS A 18 6.11 -11.87 -23.48
CA LYS A 18 4.79 -11.68 -24.11
C LYS A 18 3.71 -11.54 -23.04
N ALA A 19 3.82 -12.29 -21.94
CA ALA A 19 2.94 -12.14 -20.80
C ALA A 19 3.03 -10.74 -20.19
N ARG A 20 4.25 -10.23 -19.97
CA ARG A 20 4.47 -8.86 -19.48
C ARG A 20 3.84 -7.80 -20.39
N GLU A 21 4.03 -7.91 -21.71
CA GLU A 21 3.43 -6.96 -22.67
C GLU A 21 1.89 -6.98 -22.62
N MET A 22 1.29 -8.17 -22.50
CA MET A 22 -0.16 -8.29 -22.33
C MET A 22 -0.63 -7.76 -20.98
N GLY A 23 0.10 -8.05 -19.90
CA GLY A 23 -0.18 -7.55 -18.56
C GLY A 23 -0.11 -6.03 -18.47
N GLN A 24 0.90 -5.42 -19.10
CA GLN A 24 1.02 -3.97 -19.19
C GLN A 24 -0.17 -3.35 -19.90
N ARG A 25 -0.61 -3.91 -21.04
CA ARG A 25 -1.82 -3.43 -21.73
C ARG A 25 -3.07 -3.54 -20.87
N LEU A 26 -3.23 -4.63 -20.12
CA LEU A 26 -4.36 -4.77 -19.19
C LEU A 26 -4.29 -3.72 -18.08
N PHE A 27 -3.12 -3.51 -17.49
CA PHE A 27 -2.89 -2.52 -16.45
C PHE A 27 -3.20 -1.10 -16.92
N LEU A 28 -2.71 -0.71 -18.10
CA LEU A 28 -2.98 0.61 -18.69
C LEU A 28 -4.48 0.86 -18.95
N ASN A 29 -5.23 -0.18 -19.29
CA ASN A 29 -6.65 -0.06 -19.60
C ASN A 29 -7.56 -0.10 -18.35
N SER A 30 -7.10 -0.67 -17.23
CA SER A 30 -7.98 -0.97 -16.09
C SER A 30 -7.50 -0.42 -14.75
N CYS A 31 -6.21 -0.13 -14.59
CA CYS A 31 -5.61 0.25 -13.30
C CYS A 31 -4.95 1.62 -13.32
N ALA A 32 -4.35 2.01 -14.46
CA ALA A 32 -3.51 3.20 -14.58
C ALA A 32 -4.21 4.53 -14.26
N GLN A 33 -5.55 4.58 -14.31
CA GLN A 33 -6.30 5.77 -13.90
C GLN A 33 -6.12 6.10 -12.41
N CYS A 34 -5.92 5.08 -11.58
CA CYS A 34 -5.71 5.21 -10.14
C CYS A 34 -4.24 5.05 -9.78
N ASP A 35 -3.60 4.01 -10.28
CA ASP A 35 -2.25 3.60 -9.87
C ASP A 35 -1.14 4.26 -10.72
N GLY A 36 -1.50 5.15 -11.65
CA GLY A 36 -0.56 5.80 -12.57
C GLY A 36 -0.20 4.92 -13.78
N SER A 37 0.19 5.54 -14.89
CA SER A 37 0.58 4.80 -16.12
C SER A 37 1.89 4.03 -15.98
N ASP A 38 2.76 4.47 -15.07
CA ASP A 38 4.02 3.82 -14.67
C ASP A 38 3.85 2.91 -13.46
N ALA A 39 2.63 2.77 -12.93
CA ALA A 39 2.31 2.07 -11.69
C ALA A 39 2.97 2.68 -10.43
N GLY A 40 3.48 3.92 -10.53
CA GLY A 40 4.14 4.65 -9.45
C GLY A 40 3.18 5.19 -8.38
N GLY A 41 1.87 5.05 -8.59
CA GLY A 41 0.85 5.54 -7.68
C GLY A 41 0.68 7.06 -7.72
N ALA A 42 0.01 7.57 -6.70
CA ALA A 42 -0.26 9.00 -6.49
C ALA A 42 -0.59 9.24 -5.01
N LYS A 43 -0.83 10.49 -4.59
CA LYS A 43 -1.30 10.73 -3.22
C LYS A 43 -2.62 9.96 -2.98
N GLY A 44 -2.61 9.03 -2.04
CA GLY A 44 -3.75 8.15 -1.75
C GLY A 44 -3.78 6.83 -2.51
N PHE A 45 -2.89 6.62 -3.49
CA PHE A 45 -2.76 5.40 -4.29
C PHE A 45 -1.35 4.81 -4.16
N PRO A 46 -1.22 3.53 -3.80
CA PRO A 46 0.09 2.93 -3.52
C PRO A 46 0.97 2.87 -4.78
N ASN A 47 2.28 2.89 -4.57
CA ASN A 47 3.24 2.62 -5.61
C ASN A 47 3.40 1.10 -5.76
N LEU A 48 3.04 0.54 -6.91
CA LEU A 48 3.07 -0.91 -7.15
C LEU A 48 4.44 -1.39 -7.63
N THR A 49 5.39 -0.47 -7.86
CA THR A 49 6.75 -0.77 -8.34
C THR A 49 7.76 -0.94 -7.21
N ASP A 50 7.43 -0.50 -5.99
CA ASP A 50 8.33 -0.63 -4.84
C ASP A 50 8.05 -1.90 -4.02
N GLY A 51 8.83 -2.06 -2.95
CA GLY A 51 8.74 -3.21 -2.05
C GLY A 51 7.76 -3.03 -0.89
N ASP A 52 7.03 -1.92 -0.79
CA ASP A 52 6.14 -1.63 0.34
C ASP A 52 4.69 -2.02 0.03
N TRP A 53 4.22 -3.09 0.68
CA TRP A 53 2.93 -3.70 0.38
C TRP A 53 1.99 -3.66 1.58
N LEU A 54 0.99 -2.78 1.51
CA LEU A 54 -0.04 -2.64 2.56
C LEU A 54 -0.74 -3.96 2.91
N TYR A 55 -1.02 -4.81 1.92
CA TYR A 55 -1.71 -6.09 2.10
C TYR A 55 -0.81 -7.30 1.82
N GLY A 56 0.52 -7.11 1.81
CA GLY A 56 1.51 -8.11 1.47
C GLY A 56 1.75 -8.29 -0.04
N GLY A 57 3.01 -8.47 -0.42
CA GLY A 57 3.46 -8.52 -1.83
C GLY A 57 3.57 -9.91 -2.45
N SER A 58 3.04 -10.95 -1.79
CA SER A 58 3.02 -12.30 -2.37
C SER A 58 2.03 -12.38 -3.54
N PRO A 59 2.25 -13.27 -4.52
CA PRO A 59 1.30 -13.48 -5.62
C PRO A 59 -0.14 -13.71 -5.15
N GLU A 60 -0.33 -14.45 -4.07
CA GLU A 60 -1.64 -14.78 -3.50
C GLU A 60 -2.34 -13.54 -2.93
N ASN A 61 -1.59 -12.68 -2.22
CA ASN A 61 -2.11 -11.46 -1.64
C ASN A 61 -2.49 -10.43 -2.72
N ILE A 62 -1.65 -10.28 -3.74
CA ILE A 62 -1.93 -9.42 -4.90
C ILE A 62 -3.17 -9.93 -5.64
N LYS A 63 -3.25 -11.24 -5.92
CA LYS A 63 -4.40 -11.86 -6.57
C LYS A 63 -5.68 -11.69 -5.74
N THR A 64 -5.59 -11.85 -4.43
CA THR A 64 -6.72 -11.64 -3.51
C THR A 64 -7.20 -10.19 -3.56
N THR A 65 -6.29 -9.21 -3.60
CA THR A 65 -6.62 -7.80 -3.77
C THR A 65 -7.35 -7.56 -5.08
N LEU A 66 -6.87 -8.12 -6.20
CA LEU A 66 -7.53 -8.00 -7.50
C LEU A 66 -8.93 -8.65 -7.53
N ILE A 67 -9.10 -9.80 -6.89
CA ILE A 67 -10.37 -10.57 -6.92
C ILE A 67 -11.42 -10.02 -5.97
N ASN A 68 -11.03 -9.56 -4.79
CA ASN A 68 -11.99 -9.17 -3.74
C ASN A 68 -12.05 -7.66 -3.51
N GLY A 69 -11.08 -6.92 -4.05
CA GLY A 69 -10.83 -5.55 -3.63
C GLY A 69 -10.22 -5.48 -2.23
N ARG A 70 -9.97 -4.25 -1.78
CA ARG A 70 -9.51 -3.95 -0.41
C ARG A 70 -10.14 -2.65 0.07
N ALA A 71 -10.48 -2.60 1.34
CA ALA A 71 -10.95 -1.39 2.02
C ALA A 71 -10.06 -1.13 3.23
N GLY A 72 -9.21 -0.10 3.14
CA GLY A 72 -8.36 0.35 4.23
C GLY A 72 -9.04 1.47 5.00
N VAL A 73 -9.15 1.35 6.32
CA VAL A 73 -9.80 2.34 7.17
C VAL A 73 -8.84 2.78 8.27
N MET A 74 -8.48 4.06 8.26
CA MET A 74 -7.87 4.74 9.39
C MET A 74 -8.96 5.63 10.03
N PRO A 75 -9.48 5.29 11.21
CA PRO A 75 -10.54 6.09 11.84
C PRO A 75 -10.01 7.48 12.24
N PRO A 76 -10.88 8.50 12.32
CA PRO A 76 -10.54 9.73 13.02
C PRO A 76 -10.46 9.48 14.54
N PHE A 77 -9.71 10.32 15.24
CA PHE A 77 -9.52 10.24 16.69
C PHE A 77 -10.14 11.46 17.41
N PRO A 78 -11.47 11.63 17.41
CA PRO A 78 -12.14 12.80 18.00
C PRO A 78 -12.02 12.89 19.53
N GLN A 79 -11.65 11.78 20.18
CA GLN A 79 -11.39 11.72 21.61
C GLN A 79 -10.04 12.33 22.02
N LEU A 80 -9.12 12.53 21.06
CA LEU A 80 -7.82 13.14 21.32
C LEU A 80 -7.90 14.65 21.13
N ASP A 81 -7.33 15.40 22.07
CA ASP A 81 -7.21 16.84 21.92
C ASP A 81 -6.12 17.22 20.89
N SER A 82 -6.10 18.50 20.49
CA SER A 82 -5.14 18.98 19.48
C SER A 82 -3.68 18.79 19.88
N LYS A 83 -3.36 18.83 21.19
CA LYS A 83 -1.99 18.64 21.67
C LYS A 83 -1.60 17.16 21.57
N GLN A 84 -2.47 16.25 21.97
CA GLN A 84 -2.27 14.81 21.85
C GLN A 84 -2.08 14.39 20.38
N ILE A 85 -2.87 14.97 19.47
CA ILE A 85 -2.75 14.72 18.03
C ILE A 85 -1.38 15.17 17.48
N VAL A 86 -0.91 16.36 17.88
CA VAL A 86 0.41 16.87 17.47
C VAL A 86 1.55 16.07 18.10
N ASP A 87 1.40 15.66 19.36
CA ASP A 87 2.38 14.83 20.07
C ASP A 87 2.55 13.46 19.39
N VAL A 88 1.44 12.76 19.10
CA VAL A 88 1.51 11.46 18.40
C VAL A 88 1.97 11.61 16.96
N ALA A 89 1.65 12.72 16.28
CA ALA A 89 2.19 13.00 14.94
C ALA A 89 3.72 13.13 14.96
N ASN A 90 4.30 13.77 15.98
CA ASN A 90 5.75 13.85 16.15
C ASN A 90 6.36 12.48 16.46
N TYR A 91 5.71 11.67 17.30
CA TYR A 91 6.17 10.31 17.56
C TYR A 91 6.21 9.45 16.28
N VAL A 92 5.13 9.47 15.49
CA VAL A 92 5.05 8.74 14.22
C VAL A 92 6.12 9.21 13.22
N ARG A 93 6.43 10.51 13.17
CA ARG A 93 7.54 11.04 12.36
C ARG A 93 8.89 10.52 12.85
N SER A 94 9.09 10.44 14.16
CA SER A 94 10.33 9.91 14.73
C SER A 94 10.57 8.43 14.38
N LEU A 95 9.50 7.62 14.25
CA LEU A 95 9.60 6.20 13.86
C LEU A 95 10.23 6.00 12.48
N SER A 96 9.99 6.93 11.56
CA SER A 96 10.54 6.92 10.18
C SER A 96 11.87 7.69 10.05
N GLY A 97 12.41 8.17 11.16
CA GLY A 97 13.62 8.99 11.19
C GLY A 97 13.44 10.40 10.59
N LEU A 98 12.19 10.88 10.49
CA LEU A 98 11.92 12.26 10.07
C LEU A 98 12.18 13.23 11.23
N PRO A 99 12.60 14.49 10.97
CA PRO A 99 12.82 15.47 12.03
C PRO A 99 11.56 15.68 12.87
N ALA A 100 11.64 15.44 14.16
CA ALA A 100 10.53 15.58 15.11
C ALA A 100 10.99 16.31 16.37
N ASP A 101 10.05 16.90 17.11
CA ASP A 101 10.32 17.45 18.43
C ASP A 101 10.36 16.32 19.46
N ASP A 102 11.51 16.13 20.12
CA ASP A 102 11.75 15.01 21.05
C ASP A 102 10.78 15.00 22.23
N LEU A 103 10.41 16.17 22.77
CA LEU A 103 9.48 16.26 23.91
C LEU A 103 8.06 15.90 23.47
N LYS A 104 7.65 16.31 22.27
CA LYS A 104 6.37 15.91 21.67
C LYS A 104 6.35 14.43 21.36
N ALA A 105 7.42 13.90 20.75
CA ALA A 105 7.54 12.48 20.43
C ALA A 105 7.47 11.60 21.68
N ALA A 106 8.16 11.98 22.77
CA ALA A 106 8.12 11.26 24.03
C ALA A 106 6.69 11.18 24.62
N ARG A 107 5.92 12.27 24.57
CA ARG A 107 4.50 12.26 25.01
C ARG A 107 3.61 11.49 24.03
N GLY A 108 3.90 11.60 22.72
CA GLY A 108 3.18 10.92 21.66
C GLY A 108 3.31 9.41 21.70
N ALA A 109 4.40 8.88 22.26
CA ALA A 109 4.61 7.45 22.44
C ALA A 109 3.51 6.79 23.29
N GLU A 110 3.07 7.45 24.37
CA GLU A 110 1.99 6.94 25.22
C GLU A 110 0.63 7.00 24.50
N VAL A 111 0.38 8.05 23.73
CA VAL A 111 -0.83 8.17 22.89
C VAL A 111 -0.84 7.07 21.83
N PHE A 112 0.29 6.81 21.18
CA PHE A 112 0.45 5.75 20.19
C PHE A 112 0.18 4.38 20.79
N LYS A 113 0.78 4.10 21.95
CA LYS A 113 0.61 2.85 22.70
C LYS A 113 -0.86 2.59 23.06
N ALA A 114 -1.60 3.63 23.42
CA ALA A 114 -3.00 3.51 23.81
C ALA A 114 -3.97 3.37 22.63
N ASN A 115 -3.65 3.94 21.45
CA ASN A 115 -4.63 4.14 20.39
C ASN A 115 -4.25 3.52 19.03
N CYS A 116 -2.97 3.33 18.75
CA CYS A 116 -2.48 3.05 17.39
C CYS A 116 -1.94 1.62 17.23
N VAL A 117 -1.39 1.04 18.29
CA VAL A 117 -0.72 -0.27 18.26
C VAL A 117 -1.62 -1.44 17.86
N ALA A 118 -2.94 -1.31 18.08
CA ALA A 118 -3.90 -2.34 17.69
C ALA A 118 -3.90 -2.60 16.18
N CYS A 119 -3.62 -1.56 15.39
CA CYS A 119 -3.55 -1.66 13.93
C CYS A 119 -2.12 -1.60 13.41
N HIS A 120 -1.29 -0.70 13.93
CA HIS A 120 0.07 -0.47 13.42
C HIS A 120 1.17 -1.28 14.12
N GLY A 121 0.81 -2.08 15.13
CA GLY A 121 1.77 -2.83 15.93
C GLY A 121 2.51 -1.96 16.95
N ALA A 122 3.11 -2.61 17.96
CA ALA A 122 3.84 -1.93 19.02
C ALA A 122 5.10 -1.22 18.52
N ASP A 123 5.73 -1.76 17.48
CA ASP A 123 6.92 -1.20 16.82
C ASP A 123 6.56 -0.34 15.60
N GLY A 124 5.27 -0.12 15.31
CA GLY A 124 4.82 0.69 14.19
C GLY A 124 5.01 0.05 12.82
N LYS A 125 5.32 -1.24 12.72
CA LYS A 125 5.56 -1.92 11.43
C LYS A 125 4.32 -2.20 10.59
N GLY A 126 3.13 -1.81 11.08
CA GLY A 126 1.89 -2.03 10.36
C GLY A 126 1.33 -3.44 10.54
N ASN A 127 0.25 -3.71 9.81
CA ASN A 127 -0.42 -5.01 9.83
C ASN A 127 -1.06 -5.27 8.46
N ILE A 128 -0.49 -6.23 7.73
CA ILE A 128 -0.93 -6.56 6.37
C ILE A 128 -2.34 -7.15 6.29
N VAL A 129 -2.85 -7.72 7.39
CA VAL A 129 -4.22 -8.25 7.43
C VAL A 129 -5.22 -7.09 7.39
N LEU A 130 -4.87 -5.97 8.02
CA LEU A 130 -5.69 -4.76 8.09
C LEU A 130 -5.40 -3.77 6.96
N GLY A 131 -4.27 -3.92 6.26
CA GLY A 131 -3.79 -2.89 5.34
C GLY A 131 -3.16 -1.70 6.07
N ALA A 132 -2.81 -1.86 7.35
CA ALA A 132 -2.22 -0.78 8.13
C ALA A 132 -0.75 -0.60 7.70
N PRO A 133 -0.36 0.60 7.20
CA PRO A 133 0.99 0.84 6.70
C PRO A 133 2.03 0.72 7.81
N ASN A 134 3.25 0.38 7.38
CA ASN A 134 4.45 0.52 8.18
C ASN A 134 4.75 2.02 8.36
N LEU A 135 4.87 2.45 9.62
CA LEU A 135 5.14 3.84 10.00
C LEU A 135 6.63 4.09 10.25
N THR A 136 7.47 3.05 10.12
CA THR A 136 8.91 3.10 10.38
C THR A 136 9.75 3.30 9.12
N ASP A 137 9.14 3.17 7.94
CA ASP A 137 9.83 3.40 6.68
C ASP A 137 9.59 4.82 6.13
N LYS A 138 10.04 5.06 4.91
CA LYS A 138 9.98 6.37 4.25
C LYS A 138 8.88 6.43 3.20
N THR A 139 8.02 5.44 3.12
CA THR A 139 6.95 5.33 2.13
C THR A 139 5.66 5.90 2.72
N TRP A 140 5.13 6.96 2.11
CA TRP A 140 3.97 7.68 2.65
C TRP A 140 2.88 7.83 1.60
N LEU A 141 1.75 7.17 1.83
CA LEU A 141 0.59 7.26 0.95
C LEU A 141 -0.07 8.66 0.96
N TYR A 142 -0.10 9.31 2.13
CA TYR A 142 -0.76 10.61 2.33
C TYR A 142 0.22 11.75 2.70
N GLY A 143 1.52 11.45 2.78
CA GLY A 143 2.59 12.38 3.17
C GLY A 143 3.03 12.26 4.64
N GLY A 144 4.33 12.40 4.88
CA GLY A 144 4.96 12.29 6.22
C GLY A 144 5.20 13.62 6.95
N SER A 145 4.64 14.73 6.45
CA SER A 145 4.72 16.01 7.18
C SER A 145 3.82 15.97 8.42
N GLU A 146 4.16 16.75 9.45
CA GLU A 146 3.32 16.84 10.65
C GLU A 146 1.87 17.21 10.30
N ALA A 147 1.68 18.19 9.42
CA ALA A 147 0.36 18.60 8.97
C ALA A 147 -0.42 17.47 8.26
N ALA A 148 0.24 16.64 7.44
CA ALA A 148 -0.40 15.53 6.75
C ALA A 148 -0.81 14.40 7.71
N ILE A 149 0.00 14.14 8.73
CA ILE A 149 -0.30 13.15 9.77
C ILE A 149 -1.41 13.66 10.68
N VAL A 150 -1.35 14.93 11.11
CA VAL A 150 -2.43 15.59 11.87
C VAL A 150 -3.75 15.53 11.10
N GLU A 151 -3.74 15.82 9.79
CA GLU A 151 -4.94 15.69 8.97
C GLU A 151 -5.47 14.24 8.97
N THR A 152 -4.59 13.26 8.82
CA THR A 152 -4.96 11.84 8.85
C THR A 152 -5.58 11.43 10.18
N LEU A 153 -5.02 11.86 11.30
CA LEU A 153 -5.53 11.54 12.63
C LEU A 153 -6.87 12.24 12.94
N THR A 154 -7.06 13.46 12.41
CA THR A 154 -8.27 14.25 12.68
C THR A 154 -9.44 13.88 11.77
N LYS A 155 -9.18 13.61 10.49
CA LYS A 155 -10.21 13.32 9.49
C LYS A 155 -10.39 11.82 9.20
N GLY A 156 -9.42 11.00 9.58
CA GLY A 156 -9.34 9.62 9.14
C GLY A 156 -9.00 9.49 7.66
N ARG A 157 -8.89 8.24 7.18
CA ARG A 157 -8.70 7.89 5.77
C ARG A 157 -9.56 6.67 5.43
N MET A 158 -10.13 6.68 4.23
CA MET A 158 -10.86 5.56 3.66
C MET A 158 -10.29 5.29 2.27
N ALA A 159 -9.43 4.28 2.18
CA ALA A 159 -8.85 3.83 0.92
C ALA A 159 -9.69 2.68 0.37
N MET A 160 -9.94 2.69 -0.94
CA MET A 160 -10.70 1.65 -1.61
C MET A 160 -9.98 1.21 -2.88
N MET A 161 -9.64 -0.07 -2.94
CA MET A 161 -9.26 -0.76 -4.17
C MET A 161 -10.49 -1.59 -4.60
N PRO A 162 -11.16 -1.23 -5.71
CA PRO A 162 -12.35 -1.95 -6.15
C PRO A 162 -12.02 -3.36 -6.64
N SER A 163 -12.91 -4.31 -6.38
CA SER A 163 -12.82 -5.64 -6.96
C SER A 163 -12.82 -5.62 -8.49
N GLN A 164 -11.96 -6.43 -9.10
CA GLN A 164 -11.85 -6.58 -10.55
C GLN A 164 -12.51 -7.85 -11.08
N ASP A 165 -13.00 -8.75 -10.22
CA ASP A 165 -13.62 -10.04 -10.59
C ASP A 165 -14.88 -9.89 -11.47
N LYS A 166 -15.57 -8.75 -11.37
CA LYS A 166 -16.74 -8.41 -12.19
C LYS A 166 -16.39 -7.82 -13.56
N VAL A 167 -15.15 -7.38 -13.75
CA VAL A 167 -14.70 -6.64 -14.95
C VAL A 167 -13.69 -7.46 -15.76
N LEU A 168 -12.84 -8.23 -15.08
CA LEU A 168 -11.78 -9.02 -15.66
C LEU A 168 -12.07 -10.51 -15.47
N SER A 169 -11.81 -11.31 -16.51
CA SER A 169 -11.90 -12.77 -16.40
C SER A 169 -10.78 -13.32 -15.51
N PRO A 170 -10.94 -14.52 -14.92
CA PRO A 170 -9.91 -15.13 -14.07
C PRO A 170 -8.53 -15.22 -14.73
N GLU A 171 -8.47 -15.44 -16.04
CA GLU A 171 -7.22 -15.51 -16.80
C GLU A 171 -6.55 -14.14 -16.93
N LYS A 172 -7.35 -13.07 -17.11
CA LYS A 172 -6.84 -11.69 -17.13
C LYS A 172 -6.35 -11.29 -15.74
N ILE A 173 -7.05 -11.69 -14.67
CA ILE A 173 -6.62 -11.44 -13.30
C ILE A 173 -5.31 -12.16 -13.00
N HIS A 174 -5.15 -13.41 -13.43
CA HIS A 174 -3.89 -14.15 -13.26
C HIS A 174 -2.72 -13.46 -13.96
N LEU A 175 -2.94 -13.02 -15.20
CA LEU A 175 -1.93 -12.29 -15.97
C LEU A 175 -1.59 -10.92 -15.34
N LEU A 176 -2.60 -10.19 -14.87
CA LEU A 176 -2.43 -8.90 -14.21
C LEU A 176 -1.72 -9.04 -12.86
N THR A 177 -2.02 -10.10 -12.10
CA THR A 177 -1.31 -10.46 -10.86
C THR A 177 0.18 -10.62 -11.14
N ALA A 178 0.53 -11.39 -12.18
CA ALA A 178 1.92 -11.62 -12.56
C ALA A 178 2.63 -10.36 -13.04
N TYR A 179 1.93 -9.51 -13.78
CA TYR A 179 2.47 -8.21 -14.18
C TYR A 179 2.78 -7.35 -12.96
N VAL A 180 1.81 -7.14 -12.07
CA VAL A 180 1.96 -6.30 -10.87
C VAL A 180 3.04 -6.84 -9.93
N TRP A 181 3.05 -8.15 -9.67
CA TRP A 181 4.09 -8.80 -8.87
C TRP A 181 5.48 -8.60 -9.50
N GLY A 182 5.57 -8.72 -10.83
CA GLY A 182 6.81 -8.54 -11.57
C GLY A 182 7.39 -7.12 -11.50
N LEU A 183 6.58 -6.08 -11.27
CA LEU A 183 7.05 -4.70 -11.18
C LEU A 183 8.03 -4.48 -10.02
N SER A 184 7.80 -5.16 -8.89
CA SER A 184 8.58 -5.02 -7.66
C SER A 184 9.53 -6.19 -7.39
N ASN A 185 9.35 -7.34 -8.05
CA ASN A 185 10.12 -8.56 -7.78
C ASN A 185 11.07 -8.98 -8.92
N ASN A 186 10.89 -8.48 -10.15
CA ASN A 186 11.80 -8.78 -11.26
C ASN A 186 12.88 -7.70 -11.41
N LYS A 187 13.99 -7.87 -10.68
CA LYS A 187 15.17 -6.99 -10.75
C LYS A 187 15.81 -6.88 -12.15
N THR A 188 15.43 -7.74 -13.10
CA THR A 188 15.86 -7.71 -14.49
C THR A 188 15.07 -6.73 -15.37
N ALA A 189 13.92 -6.22 -14.92
CA ALA A 189 13.09 -5.28 -15.70
C ALA A 189 13.34 -3.80 -15.34
N ALA A 190 13.86 -3.51 -14.14
CA ALA A 190 14.17 -2.15 -13.67
C ALA A 190 15.50 -1.58 -14.21
N ALA A 191 16.23 -2.37 -15.01
CA ALA A 191 17.50 -1.96 -15.63
C ALA A 191 17.34 -1.81 -17.15
N LYS A 192 16.52 -0.85 -17.59
CA LYS A 192 16.59 -0.25 -18.92
C LYS A 192 16.15 1.20 -18.88
#